data_AF-A0A936ZNW0-F1
#
_entry.id   AF-A0A936ZNW0-F1
#
_cell.length_a   1.000
_cell.length_b   1.000
_cell.length_c   1.000
_cell.angle_alpha   90.00
_cell.angle_beta   90.00
_cell.angle_gamma   90.00
#
_symmetry.space_group_name_H-M   'P 1'
#
loop_
_entity.id
_entity.type
_entity.pdbx_description
1 polymer ?
#
loop_
_entity_poly.entity_id
_entity_poly.type
_entity_poly.pdbx_seq_one_letter_code
_entity_poly.pdbx_strand_id
1 'polypeptide(L)'
;MKKGLLFLLMTITVCTTKGQEKPTDVVYRRSSLFTLMVTDETRKFADVIQDAFTNAQIPDKFNDHNIDGRTIEKVYDESLSKEELKEAQKVAIGEYFTKNSVAKAVVAKWFNRSEQGGFNMDLISERGSYNATELDVKIAKNSERGLSLLADAGEELINNTFVVVNDFKYISKEEIAQKAKAGLALAGGLMGKSGLGSKLAGKALDVAGKGYVIKTTSHLYKLVWNEEIAATFYNDYWTDDAHFDEAKKKAFDDSNIFKLELVGTEVAWADLQSTVFTKKSEEELVAIATVKAVDAVIAKLQRKYEVFRTKTPLISGDPLSAKIGLKEGLEGGDKYEVLEQTIDKNGKTVYKRQGVIKVDKKQIWDNRFMAGEERESNEEVKEYTLFKGGKNFYSGMLIRQIN
;
A
#
# COMPACT_ATOMS: atom_id res chain seq x y z
N MET A 1 35.14 -71.77 -38.01
CA MET A 1 33.84 -71.13 -38.32
C MET A 1 33.51 -70.14 -37.21
N LYS A 2 33.86 -68.86 -37.38
CA LYS A 2 33.50 -67.78 -36.45
C LYS A 2 32.48 -66.89 -37.17
N LYS A 3 31.19 -66.99 -36.81
CA LYS A 3 30.14 -66.10 -37.30
C LYS A 3 30.01 -64.97 -36.28
N GLY A 4 30.47 -63.77 -36.66
CA GLY A 4 30.29 -62.55 -35.88
C GLY A 4 28.85 -62.05 -36.02
N LEU A 5 28.16 -61.90 -34.88
CA LEU A 5 26.82 -61.32 -34.80
C LEU A 5 26.99 -59.80 -34.64
N LEU A 6 26.62 -59.05 -35.67
CA LEU A 6 26.62 -57.59 -35.70
C LEU A 6 25.37 -57.10 -34.96
N PHE A 7 25.53 -56.54 -33.76
CA PHE A 7 24.44 -55.87 -33.04
C PHE A 7 24.26 -54.45 -33.61
N LEU A 8 23.13 -54.22 -34.28
CA LEU A 8 22.71 -52.91 -34.75
C LEU A 8 22.09 -52.14 -33.57
N LEU A 9 22.82 -51.18 -33.02
CA LEU A 9 22.36 -50.32 -31.93
C LEU A 9 21.44 -49.23 -32.51
N MET A 10 20.12 -49.40 -32.37
CA MET A 10 19.13 -48.40 -32.75
C MET A 10 19.03 -47.35 -31.63
N THR A 11 19.64 -46.19 -31.83
CA THR A 11 19.56 -45.05 -30.91
C THR A 11 18.20 -44.37 -31.04
N ILE A 12 17.33 -44.59 -30.06
CA ILE A 12 16.07 -43.83 -29.91
C ILE A 12 16.42 -42.48 -29.30
N THR A 13 16.46 -41.43 -30.13
CA THR A 13 16.54 -40.05 -29.66
C THR A 13 15.20 -39.68 -29.03
N VAL A 14 15.11 -39.78 -27.71
CA VAL A 14 13.98 -39.22 -26.95
C VAL A 14 14.17 -37.70 -26.93
N CYS A 15 13.48 -37.00 -27.83
CA CYS A 15 13.29 -35.56 -27.71
C CYS A 15 12.44 -35.31 -26.46
N THR A 16 13.09 -35.05 -25.31
CA THR A 16 12.42 -34.43 -24.18
C THR A 16 12.07 -33.01 -24.60
N THR A 17 10.83 -32.82 -25.03
CA THR A 17 10.22 -31.49 -25.08
C THR A 17 10.16 -30.97 -23.64
N LYS A 18 11.15 -30.16 -23.26
CA LYS A 18 10.98 -29.26 -22.12
C LYS A 18 9.89 -28.29 -22.54
N GLY A 19 8.64 -28.58 -22.18
CA GLY A 19 7.60 -27.57 -22.16
C GLY A 19 8.16 -26.40 -21.36
N GLN A 20 8.18 -25.21 -21.95
CA GLN A 20 8.33 -24.01 -21.14
C GLN A 20 7.18 -24.05 -20.15
N GLU A 21 7.48 -24.36 -18.89
CA GLU A 21 6.59 -23.98 -17.80
C GLU A 21 6.34 -22.48 -18.02
N LYS A 22 5.08 -22.14 -18.30
CA LYS A 22 4.63 -20.75 -18.19
C LYS A 22 5.17 -20.26 -16.85
N PRO A 23 5.78 -19.07 -16.77
CA PRO A 23 6.25 -18.55 -15.49
C PRO A 23 5.08 -18.69 -14.52
N THR A 24 5.26 -19.50 -13.48
CA THR A 24 4.33 -19.59 -12.38
C THR A 24 4.09 -18.16 -11.94
N ASP A 25 2.82 -17.73 -11.93
CA ASP A 25 2.46 -16.40 -11.47
C ASP A 25 3.18 -16.15 -10.15
N VAL A 26 4.11 -15.21 -10.17
CA VAL A 26 4.93 -14.90 -9.00
C VAL A 26 3.98 -14.44 -7.91
N VAL A 27 3.76 -15.28 -6.90
CA VAL A 27 2.77 -15.04 -5.85
C VAL A 27 3.27 -13.94 -4.93
N TYR A 28 2.68 -12.76 -5.03
CA TYR A 28 2.99 -11.64 -4.16
C TYR A 28 2.26 -11.77 -2.83
N ARG A 29 3.01 -11.97 -1.74
CA ARG A 29 2.50 -11.68 -0.39
C ARG A 29 2.50 -10.17 -0.18
N ARG A 30 1.40 -9.52 -0.55
CA ARG A 30 1.17 -8.07 -0.43
C ARG A 30 0.57 -7.77 0.94
N SER A 31 0.94 -6.62 1.52
CA SER A 31 0.24 -6.11 2.69
C SER A 31 -1.20 -5.76 2.31
N SER A 32 -2.13 -5.99 3.22
CA SER A 32 -3.54 -5.68 3.03
C SER A 32 -3.83 -4.28 3.56
N LEU A 33 -4.45 -3.43 2.73
CA LEU A 33 -4.61 -2.01 3.02
C LEU A 33 -6.09 -1.63 3.04
N PHE A 34 -6.54 -1.09 4.16
CA PHE A 34 -7.79 -0.36 4.28
C PHE A 34 -7.49 1.14 4.37
N THR A 35 -8.18 1.96 3.60
CA THR A 35 -8.00 3.41 3.61
C THR A 35 -9.28 4.13 4.02
N LEU A 36 -9.12 5.06 4.95
CA LEU A 36 -10.15 5.96 5.46
C LEU A 36 -9.73 7.40 5.19
N MET A 37 -10.70 8.31 5.09
CA MET A 37 -10.44 9.75 5.14
C MET A 37 -11.18 10.41 6.28
N VAL A 38 -10.61 11.47 6.82
CA VAL A 38 -11.33 12.40 7.68
C VAL A 38 -12.08 13.39 6.79
N THR A 39 -13.40 13.49 6.95
CA THR A 39 -14.26 14.40 6.19
C THR A 39 -14.50 15.69 6.95
N ASP A 40 -14.58 16.79 6.21
CA ASP A 40 -14.81 18.13 6.74
C ASP A 40 -15.74 18.86 5.79
N GLU A 41 -17.04 18.79 6.05
CA GLU A 41 -18.10 19.34 5.19
C GLU A 41 -18.03 20.86 5.07
N THR A 42 -17.39 21.54 6.04
CA THR A 42 -17.21 23.00 5.99
C THR A 42 -16.19 23.43 4.93
N ARG A 43 -15.46 22.47 4.36
CA ARG A 43 -14.37 22.74 3.44
C ARG A 43 -14.86 22.98 2.01
N LYS A 44 -14.21 23.92 1.32
CA LYS A 44 -14.38 24.09 -0.12
C LYS A 44 -14.04 22.80 -0.87
N PHE A 45 -14.93 22.37 -1.75
CA PHE A 45 -14.84 21.12 -2.52
C PHE A 45 -14.90 19.83 -1.69
N ALA A 46 -15.47 19.85 -0.47
CA ALA A 46 -15.56 18.66 0.40
C ALA A 46 -16.09 17.42 -0.34
N ASP A 47 -17.21 17.57 -1.07
CA ASP A 47 -17.83 16.47 -1.83
C ASP A 47 -16.90 15.91 -2.91
N VAL A 48 -16.29 16.79 -3.73
CA VAL A 48 -15.36 16.39 -4.79
C VAL A 48 -14.13 15.66 -4.23
N ILE A 49 -13.64 16.11 -3.07
CA ILE A 49 -12.50 15.48 -2.39
C ILE A 49 -12.90 14.10 -1.88
N GLN A 50 -14.05 14.01 -1.24
CA GLN A 50 -14.58 12.76 -0.72
C GLN A 50 -14.81 11.76 -1.85
N ASP A 51 -15.49 12.17 -2.92
CA ASP A 51 -15.74 11.33 -4.09
C ASP A 51 -14.43 10.90 -4.77
N ALA A 52 -13.46 11.79 -4.91
CA ALA A 52 -12.17 11.44 -5.48
C ALA A 52 -11.43 10.40 -4.63
N PHE A 53 -11.51 10.49 -3.30
CA PHE A 53 -10.87 9.54 -2.38
C PHE A 53 -11.58 8.19 -2.35
N THR A 54 -12.92 8.18 -2.23
CA THR A 54 -13.71 6.95 -2.12
C THR A 54 -13.71 6.15 -3.42
N ASN A 55 -13.57 6.81 -4.57
CA ASN A 55 -13.41 6.17 -5.87
C ASN A 55 -11.95 5.83 -6.23
N ALA A 56 -10.97 6.33 -5.48
CA ALA A 56 -9.57 6.01 -5.73
C ALA A 56 -9.30 4.52 -5.46
N GLN A 57 -8.67 3.86 -6.44
CA GLN A 57 -8.22 2.47 -6.31
C GLN A 57 -6.99 2.38 -5.41
N ILE A 58 -6.93 1.31 -4.62
CA ILE A 58 -5.73 0.97 -3.86
C ILE A 58 -4.60 0.65 -4.85
N PRO A 59 -3.35 1.13 -4.62
CA PRO A 59 -2.24 0.78 -5.50
C PRO A 59 -2.05 -0.74 -5.58
N ASP A 60 -1.86 -1.27 -6.79
CA ASP A 60 -1.80 -2.70 -7.09
C ASP A 60 -0.83 -3.50 -6.19
N LYS A 61 0.16 -2.85 -5.60
CA LYS A 61 1.14 -3.51 -4.72
C LYS A 61 0.60 -3.87 -3.33
N PHE A 62 -0.62 -3.45 -3.01
CA PHE A 62 -1.35 -3.84 -1.81
C PHE A 62 -2.55 -4.69 -2.19
N ASN A 63 -2.99 -5.54 -1.26
CA ASN A 63 -4.31 -6.14 -1.37
C ASN A 63 -5.34 -5.11 -0.94
N ASP A 64 -6.39 -4.92 -1.74
CA ASP A 64 -7.52 -4.09 -1.33
C ASP A 64 -8.24 -4.75 -0.15
N HIS A 65 -8.13 -4.13 1.02
CA HIS A 65 -8.83 -4.55 2.23
C HIS A 65 -9.84 -3.51 2.70
N ASN A 66 -10.31 -2.65 1.79
CA ASN A 66 -11.37 -1.70 2.09
C ASN A 66 -12.65 -2.43 2.48
N ILE A 67 -13.26 -1.97 3.56
CA ILE A 67 -14.62 -2.35 3.98
C ILE A 67 -15.54 -1.15 3.73
N ASP A 68 -16.84 -1.38 3.83
CA ASP A 68 -17.84 -0.32 3.70
C ASP A 68 -17.60 0.79 4.74
N GLY A 69 -17.92 2.03 4.36
CA GLY A 69 -17.67 3.20 5.19
C GLY A 69 -16.19 3.62 5.18
N ARG A 70 -15.82 4.45 4.20
CA ARG A 70 -14.44 4.94 4.01
C ARG A 70 -14.18 6.35 4.58
N THR A 71 -15.11 6.86 5.39
CA THR A 71 -15.10 8.24 5.88
C THR A 71 -15.24 8.29 7.40
N ILE A 72 -14.54 9.23 8.02
CA ILE A 72 -14.61 9.55 9.45
C ILE A 72 -14.97 11.03 9.55
N GLU A 73 -16.13 11.35 10.12
CA GLU A 73 -16.50 12.75 10.35
C GLU A 73 -15.49 13.45 11.28
N LYS A 74 -15.09 14.66 10.91
CA LYS A 74 -14.30 15.53 11.78
C LYS A 74 -15.17 16.00 12.95
N VAL A 75 -14.69 15.78 14.17
CA VAL A 75 -15.43 16.10 15.41
C VAL A 75 -14.73 17.14 16.30
N TYR A 76 -13.65 17.76 15.83
CA TYR A 76 -12.85 18.69 16.62
C TYR A 76 -12.77 20.09 16.00
N ASP A 77 -12.63 21.11 16.85
CA ASP A 77 -12.59 22.53 16.49
C ASP A 77 -11.21 22.94 15.96
N GLU A 78 -11.17 23.69 14.85
CA GLU A 78 -9.94 24.24 14.28
C GLU A 78 -9.32 25.38 15.09
N SER A 79 -10.03 25.92 16.08
CA SER A 79 -9.54 26.96 16.99
C SER A 79 -8.46 26.45 17.97
N LEU A 80 -8.33 25.13 18.12
CA LEU A 80 -7.36 24.47 19.00
C LEU A 80 -5.91 24.70 18.55
N SER A 81 -4.97 24.60 19.49
CA SER A 81 -3.54 24.60 19.17
C SER A 81 -3.15 23.38 18.32
N LYS A 82 -1.98 23.43 17.67
CA LYS A 82 -1.54 22.33 16.79
C LYS A 82 -1.37 21.01 17.52
N GLU A 83 -0.96 21.05 18.78
CA GLU A 83 -0.75 19.89 19.63
C GLU A 83 -2.10 19.30 20.07
N GLU A 84 -3.04 20.15 20.46
CA GLU A 84 -4.42 19.75 20.81
C GLU A 84 -5.15 19.16 19.61
N LEU A 85 -5.00 19.74 18.42
CA LEU A 85 -5.59 19.21 17.18
C LEU A 85 -5.10 17.78 16.89
N LYS A 86 -3.81 17.51 17.07
CA LYS A 86 -3.25 16.16 16.85
C LYS A 86 -3.84 15.15 17.81
N GLU A 87 -3.98 15.50 19.09
CA GLU A 87 -4.54 14.58 20.08
C GLU A 87 -6.04 14.39 19.87
N ALA A 88 -6.79 15.47 19.60
CA ALA A 88 -8.21 15.41 19.29
C ALA A 88 -8.49 14.53 18.05
N GLN A 89 -7.68 14.67 17.00
CA GLN A 89 -7.77 13.82 15.81
C GLN A 89 -7.51 12.34 16.12
N LYS A 90 -6.50 12.05 16.96
CA LYS A 90 -6.17 10.69 17.36
C LYS A 90 -7.29 10.05 18.19
N VAL A 91 -7.86 10.81 19.14
CA VAL A 91 -9.01 10.39 19.95
C VAL A 91 -10.21 10.10 19.05
N ALA A 92 -10.55 11.03 18.14
CA ALA A 92 -11.66 10.87 17.20
C ALA A 92 -11.53 9.60 16.34
N ILE A 93 -10.33 9.30 15.84
CA ILE A 93 -10.07 8.08 15.07
C ILE A 93 -10.26 6.84 15.95
N GLY A 94 -9.74 6.85 17.19
CA GLY A 94 -9.88 5.72 18.12
C GLY A 94 -11.33 5.45 18.51
N GLU A 95 -12.12 6.50 18.73
CA GLU A 95 -13.56 6.40 18.98
C GLU A 95 -14.29 5.83 17.77
N TYR A 96 -13.97 6.31 16.56
CA TYR A 96 -14.54 5.77 15.32
C TYR A 96 -14.23 4.27 15.15
N PHE A 97 -12.98 3.85 15.39
CA PHE A 97 -12.59 2.44 15.32
C PHE A 97 -13.35 1.56 16.30
N THR A 98 -13.57 2.06 17.52
CA THR A 98 -14.28 1.33 18.56
C THR A 98 -15.78 1.25 18.24
N LYS A 99 -16.40 2.39 17.94
CA LYS A 99 -17.84 2.50 17.63
C LYS A 99 -18.24 1.63 16.44
N ASN A 100 -17.42 1.63 15.39
CA ASN A 100 -17.71 0.88 14.16
C ASN A 100 -17.06 -0.51 14.15
N SER A 101 -16.44 -0.95 15.26
CA SER A 101 -15.77 -2.26 15.36
C SER A 101 -14.80 -2.54 14.20
N VAL A 102 -14.04 -1.53 13.76
CA VAL A 102 -13.24 -1.58 12.52
C VAL A 102 -12.26 -2.74 12.51
N ALA A 103 -11.56 -2.98 13.63
CA ALA A 103 -10.62 -4.09 13.74
C ALA A 103 -11.30 -5.46 13.55
N LYS A 104 -12.49 -5.64 14.14
CA LYS A 104 -13.29 -6.87 13.98
C LYS A 104 -13.80 -7.03 12.56
N ALA A 105 -14.23 -5.94 11.91
CA ALA A 105 -14.66 -5.97 10.51
C ALA A 105 -13.52 -6.33 9.55
N VAL A 106 -12.31 -5.81 9.81
CA VAL A 106 -11.08 -6.17 9.07
C VAL A 106 -10.78 -7.67 9.19
N VAL A 107 -10.92 -8.24 10.39
CA VAL A 107 -10.76 -9.69 10.63
C VAL A 107 -11.88 -10.48 9.94
N ALA A 108 -13.14 -10.06 10.06
CA ALA A 108 -14.28 -10.71 9.42
C ALA A 108 -14.12 -10.79 7.90
N LYS A 109 -13.56 -9.74 7.26
CA LYS A 109 -13.24 -9.76 5.82
C LYS A 109 -12.18 -10.81 5.47
N TRP A 110 -11.13 -10.97 6.28
CA TRP A 110 -10.11 -12.01 6.04
C TRP A 110 -10.69 -13.43 5.99
N PHE A 111 -11.71 -13.67 6.79
CA PHE A 111 -12.37 -14.96 6.92
C PHE A 111 -13.72 -15.02 6.18
N ASN A 112 -13.94 -14.11 5.22
CA ASN A 112 -15.13 -14.03 4.37
C ASN A 112 -16.43 -14.31 5.13
N ARG A 113 -16.62 -13.58 6.22
CA ARG A 113 -17.77 -13.80 7.10
C ARG A 113 -19.09 -13.70 6.31
N SER A 114 -19.91 -14.74 6.37
CA SER A 114 -21.21 -14.82 5.70
C SER A 114 -22.27 -14.01 6.45
N GLU A 115 -23.43 -13.77 5.79
CA GLU A 115 -24.60 -13.19 6.44
C GLU A 115 -25.14 -14.06 7.59
N GLN A 116 -25.03 -15.39 7.45
CA GLN A 116 -25.37 -16.35 8.51
C GLN A 116 -24.38 -16.26 9.69
N GLY A 117 -23.16 -15.77 9.45
CA GLY A 117 -22.13 -15.53 10.45
C GLY A 117 -21.04 -16.58 10.50
N GLY A 118 -21.06 -17.56 9.57
CA GLY A 118 -19.98 -18.50 9.37
C GLY A 118 -18.79 -17.87 8.64
N PHE A 119 -17.67 -18.59 8.66
CA PHE A 119 -16.38 -18.18 8.11
C PHE A 119 -15.89 -19.18 7.06
N ASN A 120 -15.05 -18.72 6.15
CA ASN A 120 -14.27 -19.57 5.26
C ASN A 120 -12.86 -19.03 5.04
N MET A 121 -12.02 -19.80 4.36
CA MET A 121 -10.62 -19.47 4.13
C MET A 121 -10.31 -19.05 2.70
N ASP A 122 -11.31 -18.72 1.87
CA ASP A 122 -11.09 -18.48 0.45
C ASP A 122 -10.17 -17.28 0.22
N LEU A 123 -10.38 -16.16 0.92
CA LEU A 123 -9.55 -14.97 0.76
C LEU A 123 -8.10 -15.18 1.21
N ILE A 124 -7.92 -15.93 2.31
CA ILE A 124 -6.60 -16.32 2.79
C ILE A 124 -5.91 -17.25 1.79
N SER A 125 -6.66 -18.19 1.22
CA SER A 125 -6.17 -19.12 0.22
C SER A 125 -5.82 -18.43 -1.09
N GLU A 126 -6.62 -17.47 -1.54
CA GLU A 126 -6.36 -16.64 -2.72
C GLU A 126 -5.06 -15.85 -2.53
N ARG A 127 -4.93 -15.11 -1.43
CA ARG A 127 -3.79 -14.24 -1.15
C ARG A 127 -2.52 -14.99 -0.72
N GLY A 128 -2.68 -16.17 -0.14
CA GLY A 128 -1.60 -17.07 0.26
C GLY A 128 -1.22 -18.11 -0.79
N SER A 129 -2.02 -18.24 -1.85
CA SER A 129 -1.97 -19.31 -2.86
C SER A 129 -1.99 -20.72 -2.26
N TYR A 130 -2.85 -20.91 -1.25
CA TYR A 130 -3.15 -22.22 -0.69
C TYR A 130 -4.28 -22.88 -1.48
N ASN A 131 -4.33 -24.21 -1.49
CA ASN A 131 -5.52 -24.92 -1.99
C ASN A 131 -6.63 -24.81 -0.92
N ALA A 132 -7.66 -24.01 -1.20
CA ALA A 132 -8.75 -23.71 -0.26
C ALA A 132 -9.43 -24.98 0.25
N THR A 133 -9.82 -25.89 -0.64
CA THR A 133 -10.51 -27.14 -0.28
C THR A 133 -9.66 -28.03 0.61
N GLU A 134 -8.35 -28.13 0.34
CA GLU A 134 -7.45 -28.88 1.21
C GLU A 134 -7.25 -28.21 2.57
N LEU A 135 -7.23 -26.88 2.60
CA LEU A 135 -7.07 -26.09 3.81
C LEU A 135 -8.29 -26.29 4.72
N ASP A 136 -9.50 -26.11 4.19
CA ASP A 136 -10.76 -26.27 4.93
C ASP A 136 -10.88 -27.66 5.55
N VAL A 137 -10.58 -28.72 4.78
CA VAL A 137 -10.61 -30.10 5.29
C VAL A 137 -9.58 -30.31 6.42
N LYS A 138 -8.39 -29.71 6.31
CA LYS A 138 -7.32 -29.85 7.31
C LYS A 138 -7.63 -29.07 8.59
N ILE A 139 -8.32 -27.93 8.48
CA ILE A 139 -8.80 -27.11 9.60
C ILE A 139 -9.95 -27.83 10.31
N ALA A 140 -10.97 -28.29 9.57
CA ALA A 140 -12.10 -29.03 10.13
C ALA A 140 -11.67 -30.30 10.89
N LYS A 141 -10.53 -30.89 10.52
CA LYS A 141 -9.94 -32.06 11.18
C LYS A 141 -8.93 -31.73 12.28
N ASN A 142 -8.69 -30.46 12.61
CA ASN A 142 -7.65 -30.01 13.55
C ASN A 142 -6.28 -30.68 13.30
N SER A 143 -5.91 -30.88 12.03
CA SER A 143 -4.68 -31.58 11.69
C SER A 143 -3.45 -30.70 11.93
N GLU A 144 -2.33 -31.28 12.38
CA GLU A 144 -1.06 -30.55 12.61
C GLU A 144 -0.60 -29.75 11.38
N ARG A 145 -0.86 -30.27 10.17
CA ARG A 145 -0.55 -29.61 8.89
C ARG A 145 -1.48 -28.41 8.61
N GLY A 146 -2.76 -28.50 8.98
CA GLY A 146 -3.70 -27.39 8.87
C GLY A 146 -3.34 -26.24 9.81
N LEU A 147 -3.03 -26.57 11.07
CA LEU A 147 -2.62 -25.61 12.09
C LEU A 147 -1.31 -24.89 11.73
N SER A 148 -0.33 -25.61 11.15
CA SER A 148 0.92 -25.01 10.66
C SER A 148 0.70 -24.03 9.49
N LEU A 149 -0.19 -24.35 8.54
CA LEU A 149 -0.52 -23.44 7.42
C LEU A 149 -1.29 -22.21 7.90
N LEU A 150 -2.16 -22.37 8.90
CA LEU A 150 -2.87 -21.28 9.55
C LEU A 150 -1.92 -20.35 10.31
N ALA A 151 -0.93 -20.89 11.01
CA ALA A 151 0.10 -20.10 11.68
C ALA A 151 0.87 -19.24 10.66
N ASP A 152 1.28 -19.82 9.53
CA ASP A 152 1.94 -19.09 8.45
C ASP A 152 1.04 -18.00 7.83
N ALA A 153 -0.24 -18.30 7.58
CA ALA A 153 -1.19 -17.31 7.06
C ALA A 153 -1.46 -16.18 8.07
N GLY A 154 -1.58 -16.51 9.35
CA GLY A 154 -1.76 -15.54 10.44
C GLY A 154 -0.54 -14.64 10.62
N GLU A 155 0.67 -15.22 10.62
CA GLU A 155 1.94 -14.51 10.81
C GLU A 155 2.28 -13.60 9.62
N GLU A 156 2.05 -14.06 8.39
CA GLU A 156 2.55 -13.36 7.20
C GLU A 156 1.49 -12.58 6.41
N LEU A 157 0.19 -12.91 6.52
CA LEU A 157 -0.87 -12.23 5.77
C LEU A 157 -1.72 -11.35 6.67
N ILE A 158 -2.37 -11.95 7.67
CA ILE A 158 -3.32 -11.23 8.53
C ILE A 158 -2.60 -10.17 9.37
N ASN A 159 -1.46 -10.52 9.96
CA ASN A 159 -0.61 -9.58 10.70
C ASN A 159 -0.05 -8.44 9.81
N ASN A 160 0.04 -8.62 8.49
CA ASN A 160 0.41 -7.56 7.54
C ASN A 160 -0.82 -6.82 6.99
N THR A 161 -1.75 -6.49 7.88
CA THR A 161 -2.95 -5.70 7.58
C THR A 161 -2.89 -4.35 8.25
N PHE A 162 -3.15 -3.31 7.46
CA PHE A 162 -3.01 -1.93 7.89
C PHE A 162 -4.23 -1.09 7.54
N VAL A 163 -4.51 -0.11 8.39
CA VAL A 163 -5.53 0.91 8.18
C VAL A 163 -4.84 2.26 8.10
N VAL A 164 -5.00 2.98 6.99
CA VAL A 164 -4.44 4.33 6.80
C VAL A 164 -5.58 5.33 6.81
N VAL A 165 -5.58 6.21 7.82
CA VAL A 165 -6.53 7.31 7.93
C VAL A 165 -5.89 8.58 7.39
N ASN A 166 -6.48 9.16 6.35
CA ASN A 166 -5.97 10.33 5.66
C ASN A 166 -6.78 11.58 6.03
N ASP A 167 -6.13 12.55 6.65
CA ASP A 167 -6.67 13.90 6.84
C ASP A 167 -6.05 14.82 5.79
N PHE A 168 -6.88 15.28 4.87
CA PHE A 168 -6.47 16.23 3.85
C PHE A 168 -6.63 17.65 4.37
N LYS A 169 -5.78 18.58 3.93
CA LYS A 169 -5.94 20.01 4.13
C LYS A 169 -5.63 20.72 2.84
N TYR A 170 -6.65 21.36 2.29
CA TYR A 170 -6.59 22.11 1.04
C TYR A 170 -6.29 23.55 1.39
N ILE A 171 -5.12 24.01 0.97
CA ILE A 171 -4.66 25.37 1.23
C ILE A 171 -4.55 26.06 -0.11
N SER A 172 -5.27 27.16 -0.30
CA SER A 172 -5.12 27.95 -1.52
C SER A 172 -3.73 28.60 -1.54
N LYS A 173 -3.15 28.75 -2.74
CA LYS A 173 -1.84 29.43 -2.86
C LYS A 173 -1.94 30.89 -2.38
N GLU A 174 -3.11 31.50 -2.48
CA GLU A 174 -3.41 32.81 -1.90
C GLU A 174 -3.31 32.82 -0.37
N GLU A 175 -3.84 31.81 0.32
CA GLU A 175 -3.74 31.69 1.78
C GLU A 175 -2.27 31.50 2.22
N ILE A 176 -1.51 30.69 1.49
CA ILE A 176 -0.07 30.51 1.73
C ILE A 176 0.66 31.86 1.58
N ALA A 177 0.37 32.60 0.51
CA ALA A 177 0.96 33.92 0.26
C ALA A 177 0.59 34.94 1.36
N GLN A 178 -0.66 34.93 1.84
CA GLN A 178 -1.09 35.78 2.95
C GLN A 178 -0.37 35.44 4.26
N LYS A 179 -0.28 34.15 4.62
CA LYS A 179 0.45 33.71 5.82
C LYS A 179 1.94 34.04 5.75
N ALA A 180 2.56 33.89 4.58
CA ALA A 180 3.95 34.31 4.36
C ALA A 180 4.13 35.83 4.53
N LYS A 181 3.23 36.65 3.97
CA LYS A 181 3.23 38.11 4.15
C LYS A 181 3.09 38.51 5.62
N ALA A 182 2.19 37.87 6.37
CA ALA A 182 2.00 38.12 7.80
C ALA A 182 3.25 37.78 8.63
N GLY A 183 3.89 36.63 8.35
CA GLY A 183 5.13 36.23 9.01
C GLY A 183 6.30 37.19 8.74
N LEU A 184 6.41 37.69 7.51
CA LEU A 184 7.39 38.71 7.13
C LEU A 184 7.12 40.08 7.81
N ALA A 185 5.85 40.47 7.95
CA ALA A 185 5.48 41.72 8.62
C ALA A 185 5.83 41.69 10.12
N LEU A 186 5.64 40.55 10.80
CA LEU A 186 6.04 40.36 12.19
C LEU A 186 7.56 40.40 12.37
N ALA A 187 8.32 39.76 11.46
CA ALA A 187 9.78 39.83 11.44
C ALA A 187 10.31 41.25 11.15
N GLY A 188 9.63 41.99 10.27
CA GLY A 188 9.91 43.40 9.98
C GLY A 188 9.62 44.34 11.16
N GLY A 189 8.67 43.99 12.03
CA GLY A 189 8.36 44.74 13.25
C GLY A 189 9.41 44.60 14.36
N LEU A 190 10.14 43.48 14.43
CA LEU A 190 11.27 43.28 15.35
C LEU A 190 12.59 43.89 14.83
N MET A 191 12.73 44.09 13.52
CA MET A 191 13.94 44.64 12.90
C MET A 191 13.83 46.16 12.72
N GLY A 192 13.93 46.90 13.83
CA GLY A 192 13.94 48.36 13.81
C GLY A 192 15.08 48.94 12.95
N LYS A 193 14.73 49.86 12.04
CA LYS A 193 15.58 50.95 11.50
C LYS A 193 16.96 50.61 10.92
N SER A 194 17.06 49.65 9.98
CA SER A 194 18.17 49.66 9.03
C SER A 194 17.66 49.37 7.61
N GLY A 195 17.75 50.38 6.75
CA GLY A 195 17.07 50.48 5.45
C GLY A 195 17.60 49.60 4.32
N LEU A 196 17.90 48.33 4.59
CA LEU A 196 18.51 47.42 3.61
C LEU A 196 17.71 46.13 3.35
N GLY A 197 16.36 46.19 3.46
CA GLY A 197 15.51 45.00 3.32
C GLY A 197 14.41 45.05 2.24
N SER A 198 14.08 46.20 1.65
CA SER A 198 12.80 46.33 0.93
C SER A 198 12.82 45.91 -0.55
N LYS A 199 13.99 45.81 -1.20
CA LYS A 199 14.07 45.55 -2.65
C LYS A 199 14.24 44.08 -3.06
N LEU A 200 14.58 43.18 -2.13
CA LEU A 200 14.67 41.73 -2.40
C LEU A 200 13.38 40.96 -2.08
N ALA A 201 12.47 41.54 -1.30
CA ALA A 201 11.23 40.88 -0.88
C ALA A 201 10.12 40.85 -1.94
N GLY A 202 10.13 41.78 -2.91
CA GLY A 202 9.03 41.95 -3.87
C GLY A 202 8.97 40.93 -5.02
N LYS A 203 10.09 40.27 -5.36
CA LYS A 203 10.15 39.36 -6.53
C LYS A 203 9.98 37.87 -6.21
N ALA A 204 10.05 37.47 -4.94
CA ALA A 204 9.88 36.08 -4.52
C ALA A 204 8.43 35.71 -4.12
N LEU A 205 7.53 36.69 -4.11
CA LEU A 205 6.14 36.55 -3.61
C LEU A 205 5.07 36.58 -4.71
N ASP A 206 5.46 36.66 -5.99
CA ASP A 206 4.56 36.58 -7.15
C ASP A 206 4.14 35.13 -7.45
N VAL A 207 3.75 34.38 -6.40
CA VAL A 207 2.88 33.21 -6.57
C VAL A 207 1.44 33.74 -6.63
N ALA A 208 1.16 34.60 -7.60
CA ALA A 208 -0.21 34.96 -7.99
C ALA A 208 -0.68 33.97 -9.05
N GLY A 209 -0.75 32.70 -8.66
CA GLY A 209 -1.32 31.64 -9.47
C GLY A 209 -2.53 31.07 -8.74
N LYS A 210 -3.66 30.97 -9.45
CA LYS A 210 -4.78 30.12 -9.02
C LYS A 210 -4.22 28.73 -8.70
N GLY A 211 -4.72 28.04 -7.69
CA GLY A 211 -4.32 26.68 -7.39
C GLY A 211 -4.31 26.35 -5.91
N TYR A 212 -4.25 25.05 -5.61
CA TYR A 212 -4.28 24.53 -4.25
C TYR A 212 -3.06 23.67 -4.01
N VAL A 213 -2.59 23.72 -2.77
CA VAL A 213 -1.65 22.75 -2.23
C VAL A 213 -2.45 21.84 -1.32
N ILE A 214 -2.32 20.53 -1.52
CA ILE A 214 -2.87 19.55 -0.59
C ILE A 214 -1.77 19.14 0.36
N LYS A 215 -2.03 19.36 1.64
CA LYS A 215 -1.29 18.71 2.71
C LYS A 215 -2.11 17.52 3.17
N THR A 216 -1.54 16.32 3.12
CA THR A 216 -2.18 15.12 3.68
C THR A 216 -1.42 14.68 4.91
N THR A 217 -2.12 14.52 6.03
CA THR A 217 -1.63 13.89 7.25
C THR A 217 -2.22 12.49 7.30
N SER A 218 -1.37 11.47 7.36
CA SER A 218 -1.82 10.09 7.31
C SER A 218 -1.39 9.36 8.57
N HIS A 219 -2.38 8.82 9.27
CA HIS A 219 -2.20 8.01 10.47
C HIS A 219 -2.23 6.55 10.08
N LEU A 220 -1.13 5.86 10.32
CA LEU A 220 -0.95 4.46 9.98
C LEU A 220 -1.24 3.60 11.21
N TYR A 221 -2.22 2.72 11.09
CA TYR A 221 -2.57 1.73 12.09
C TYR A 221 -2.31 0.31 11.58
N LYS A 222 -1.92 -0.59 12.47
CA LYS A 222 -1.71 -2.00 12.18
C LYS A 222 -2.71 -2.84 12.96
N LEU A 223 -3.26 -3.88 12.31
CA LEU A 223 -4.05 -4.89 12.99
C LEU A 223 -3.18 -5.66 13.98
N VAL A 224 -3.63 -5.74 15.23
CA VAL A 224 -3.00 -6.60 16.24
C VAL A 224 -3.50 -8.02 16.01
N TRP A 225 -2.65 -8.87 15.43
CA TRP A 225 -2.90 -10.29 15.23
C TRP A 225 -1.71 -11.10 15.74
N ASN A 226 -1.84 -11.66 16.94
CA ASN A 226 -0.82 -12.46 17.60
C ASN A 226 -1.35 -13.90 17.84
N GLU A 227 -0.48 -14.78 18.34
CA GLU A 227 -0.82 -16.20 18.58
C GLU A 227 -2.03 -16.37 19.52
N GLU A 228 -2.15 -15.51 20.54
CA GLU A 228 -3.27 -15.55 21.49
C GLU A 228 -4.60 -15.20 20.80
N ILE A 229 -4.65 -14.08 20.07
CA ILE A 229 -5.84 -13.65 19.33
C ILE A 229 -6.23 -14.70 18.28
N ALA A 230 -5.24 -15.27 17.57
CA ALA A 230 -5.48 -16.32 16.61
C ALA A 230 -6.05 -17.58 17.27
N ALA A 231 -5.48 -18.02 18.39
CA ALA A 231 -5.97 -19.18 19.14
C ALA A 231 -7.40 -18.97 19.62
N THR A 232 -7.72 -17.82 20.21
CA THR A 232 -9.09 -17.48 20.61
C THR A 232 -10.03 -17.48 19.41
N PHE A 233 -9.63 -16.89 18.27
CA PHE A 233 -10.46 -16.91 17.07
C PHE A 233 -10.78 -18.32 16.59
N TYR A 234 -9.78 -19.20 16.43
CA TYR A 234 -10.02 -20.54 15.90
C TYR A 234 -10.73 -21.47 16.90
N ASN A 235 -10.44 -21.35 18.19
CA ASN A 235 -11.05 -22.23 19.19
C ASN A 235 -12.49 -21.80 19.50
N ASP A 236 -12.69 -20.50 19.74
CA ASP A 236 -13.88 -19.98 20.39
C ASP A 236 -14.85 -19.31 19.41
N TYR A 237 -14.37 -18.83 18.26
CA TYR A 237 -15.18 -18.07 17.30
C TYR A 237 -15.43 -18.83 15.98
N TRP A 238 -14.52 -19.71 15.57
CA TRP A 238 -14.60 -20.38 14.27
C TRP A 238 -15.80 -21.31 14.15
N THR A 239 -16.65 -21.01 13.16
CA THR A 239 -17.75 -21.82 12.67
C THR A 239 -17.90 -21.58 11.17
N ASP A 240 -18.29 -22.60 10.40
CA ASP A 240 -18.57 -22.50 8.97
C ASP A 240 -20.07 -22.68 8.71
N ASP A 241 -20.57 -22.25 7.55
CA ASP A 241 -22.01 -22.30 7.25
C ASP A 241 -22.54 -23.76 7.13
N ALA A 242 -21.68 -24.73 6.85
CA ALA A 242 -22.06 -26.14 6.76
C ALA A 242 -22.18 -26.81 8.16
N HIS A 243 -21.40 -26.35 9.13
CA HIS A 243 -21.35 -26.82 10.52
C HIS A 243 -21.53 -25.64 11.48
N PHE A 244 -22.64 -24.95 11.28
CA PHE A 244 -22.92 -23.70 11.97
C PHE A 244 -23.15 -23.89 13.49
N ASP A 245 -22.49 -23.06 14.29
CA ASP A 245 -22.59 -23.00 15.75
C ASP A 245 -22.98 -21.58 16.19
N GLU A 246 -24.20 -21.44 16.70
CA GLU A 246 -24.76 -20.15 17.12
C GLU A 246 -24.01 -19.55 18.33
N ALA A 247 -23.50 -20.38 19.24
CA ALA A 247 -22.76 -19.90 20.41
C ALA A 247 -21.42 -19.29 20.00
N LYS A 248 -20.73 -19.91 19.04
CA LYS A 248 -19.48 -19.38 18.48
C LYS A 248 -19.69 -18.10 17.68
N LYS A 249 -20.75 -18.03 16.87
CA LYS A 249 -21.14 -16.78 16.19
C LYS A 249 -21.35 -15.66 17.21
N LYS A 250 -22.12 -15.92 18.27
CA LYS A 250 -22.39 -14.94 19.33
C LYS A 250 -21.11 -14.51 20.05
N ALA A 251 -20.22 -15.45 20.35
CA ALA A 251 -18.93 -15.15 20.98
C ALA A 251 -18.08 -14.19 20.13
N PHE A 252 -18.05 -14.38 18.80
CA PHE A 252 -17.39 -13.44 17.89
C PHE A 252 -18.10 -12.07 17.85
N ASP A 253 -19.42 -12.07 17.74
CA ASP A 253 -20.23 -10.84 17.62
C ASP A 253 -20.05 -9.92 18.83
N ASP A 254 -20.00 -10.49 20.04
CA ASP A 254 -19.83 -9.74 21.29
C ASP A 254 -18.36 -9.42 21.59
N SER A 255 -17.41 -9.95 20.80
CA SER A 255 -15.98 -9.80 21.06
C SER A 255 -15.46 -8.38 20.81
N ASN A 256 -14.50 -7.99 21.66
CA ASN A 256 -13.74 -6.73 21.60
C ASN A 256 -12.21 -6.96 21.63
N ILE A 257 -11.75 -8.19 21.39
CA ILE A 257 -10.30 -8.51 21.50
C ILE A 257 -9.48 -7.94 20.34
N PHE A 258 -10.11 -7.70 19.18
CA PHE A 258 -9.44 -7.21 17.98
C PHE A 258 -9.15 -5.71 18.11
N LYS A 259 -7.90 -5.32 17.86
CA LYS A 259 -7.43 -3.95 18.05
C LYS A 259 -6.60 -3.46 16.87
N LEU A 260 -6.54 -2.13 16.74
CA LEU A 260 -5.68 -1.42 15.82
C LEU A 260 -4.70 -0.57 16.62
N GLU A 261 -3.41 -0.72 16.35
CA GLU A 261 -2.34 0.04 17.00
C GLU A 261 -1.75 1.07 16.07
N LEU A 262 -1.56 2.30 16.55
CA LEU A 262 -0.92 3.37 15.79
C LEU A 262 0.57 3.04 15.62
N VAL A 263 1.00 2.82 14.39
CA VAL A 263 2.41 2.58 14.03
C VAL A 263 3.15 3.91 13.84
N GLY A 264 2.48 4.90 13.25
CA GLY A 264 3.09 6.20 13.01
C GLY A 264 2.20 7.17 12.25
N THR A 265 2.72 8.36 12.00
CA THR A 265 2.03 9.42 11.27
C THR A 265 2.98 10.08 10.29
N GLU A 266 2.55 10.21 9.05
CA GLU A 266 3.31 10.87 7.99
C GLU A 266 2.58 12.09 7.45
N VAL A 267 3.34 13.08 6.97
CA VAL A 267 2.81 14.23 6.27
C VAL A 267 3.34 14.24 4.85
N ALA A 268 2.45 14.20 3.87
CA ALA A 268 2.77 14.43 2.47
C ALA A 268 2.25 15.79 2.01
N TRP A 269 2.98 16.39 1.08
CA TRP A 269 2.57 17.60 0.38
C TRP A 269 2.52 17.23 -1.10
N ALA A 270 1.37 17.44 -1.73
CA ALA A 270 1.23 17.37 -3.17
C ALA A 270 1.03 18.79 -3.68
N ASP A 271 2.03 19.31 -4.38
CA ASP A 271 1.90 20.57 -5.13
C ASP A 271 1.27 20.26 -6.48
N LEU A 272 0.21 20.98 -6.81
CA LEU A 272 -0.24 21.12 -8.17
C LEU A 272 0.11 22.51 -8.64
N GLN A 273 1.06 22.56 -9.58
CA GLN A 273 1.07 23.66 -10.51
C GLN A 273 -0.15 23.51 -11.42
N SER A 274 -1.19 24.32 -11.20
CA SER A 274 -2.02 24.68 -12.35
C SER A 274 -1.12 25.50 -13.27
N THR A 275 -0.64 24.90 -14.35
CA THR A 275 -0.07 25.70 -15.42
C THR A 275 -1.22 26.51 -16.02
N VAL A 276 -0.91 27.70 -16.55
CA VAL A 276 -1.88 28.59 -17.23
C VAL A 276 -2.49 27.94 -18.50
N PHE A 277 -2.16 26.67 -18.77
CA PHE A 277 -2.55 25.87 -19.94
C PHE A 277 -3.48 24.69 -19.63
N THR A 278 -3.91 24.48 -18.38
CA THR A 278 -4.87 23.41 -18.07
C THR A 278 -6.28 23.75 -18.57
N LYS A 279 -6.88 22.86 -19.36
CA LYS A 279 -8.29 22.94 -19.80
C LYS A 279 -9.27 22.34 -18.76
N LYS A 280 -8.76 21.78 -17.66
CA LYS A 280 -9.56 21.10 -16.63
C LYS A 280 -10.18 22.11 -15.65
N SER A 281 -11.37 21.80 -15.15
CA SER A 281 -12.08 22.60 -14.14
C SER A 281 -11.34 22.61 -12.79
N GLU A 282 -11.69 23.54 -11.90
CA GLU A 282 -11.12 23.55 -10.53
C GLU A 282 -11.44 22.25 -9.78
N GLU A 283 -12.63 21.68 -9.97
CA GLU A 283 -13.08 20.44 -9.33
C GLU A 283 -12.29 19.24 -9.87
N GLU A 284 -12.06 19.15 -11.18
CA GLU A 284 -11.23 18.12 -11.78
C GLU A 284 -9.78 18.19 -11.29
N LEU A 285 -9.24 19.41 -11.16
CA LEU A 285 -7.91 19.62 -10.59
C LEU A 285 -7.85 19.15 -9.14
N VAL A 286 -8.87 19.46 -8.33
CA VAL A 286 -9.00 18.99 -6.94
C VAL A 286 -9.11 17.47 -6.85
N ALA A 287 -9.87 16.81 -7.74
CA ALA A 287 -9.97 15.36 -7.75
C ALA A 287 -8.62 14.69 -8.07
N ILE A 288 -7.93 15.15 -9.13
CA ILE A 288 -6.59 14.67 -9.50
C ILE A 288 -5.61 14.86 -8.35
N ALA A 289 -5.72 16.00 -7.66
CA ALA A 289 -4.92 16.34 -6.51
C ALA A 289 -5.04 15.34 -5.37
N THR A 290 -6.29 15.01 -5.01
CA THR A 290 -6.60 14.06 -3.95
C THR A 290 -5.94 12.71 -4.22
N VAL A 291 -6.09 12.19 -5.44
CA VAL A 291 -5.48 10.91 -5.84
C VAL A 291 -3.96 10.96 -5.77
N LYS A 292 -3.33 12.01 -6.36
CA LYS A 292 -1.87 12.19 -6.30
C LYS A 292 -1.37 12.31 -4.85
N ALA A 293 -2.14 12.92 -3.96
CA ALA A 293 -1.80 13.06 -2.55
C ALA A 293 -1.85 11.71 -1.80
N VAL A 294 -2.85 10.87 -2.08
CA VAL A 294 -2.92 9.49 -1.57
C VAL A 294 -1.73 8.66 -2.04
N ASP A 295 -1.42 8.70 -3.34
CA ASP A 295 -0.25 7.99 -3.89
C ASP A 295 1.05 8.42 -3.20
N ALA A 296 1.24 9.74 -3.02
CA ALA A 296 2.43 10.30 -2.36
C ALA A 296 2.56 9.86 -0.89
N VAL A 297 1.45 9.79 -0.16
CA VAL A 297 1.44 9.27 1.22
C VAL A 297 1.86 7.80 1.22
N ILE A 298 1.25 6.97 0.38
CA ILE A 298 1.51 5.55 0.35
C ILE A 298 2.98 5.30 0.01
N ALA A 299 3.54 6.02 -0.97
CA ALA A 299 4.96 5.98 -1.29
C ALA A 299 5.86 6.32 -0.09
N LYS A 300 5.50 7.35 0.71
CA LYS A 300 6.24 7.68 1.94
C LYS A 300 6.17 6.57 2.99
N LEU A 301 4.99 5.98 3.18
CA LEU A 301 4.80 4.84 4.09
C LEU A 301 5.67 3.65 3.65
N GLN A 302 5.70 3.34 2.35
CA GLN A 302 6.53 2.29 1.76
C GLN A 302 8.03 2.50 2.02
N ARG A 303 8.53 3.73 1.86
CA ARG A 303 9.96 4.02 2.11
C ARG A 303 10.32 3.90 3.59
N LYS A 304 9.46 4.41 4.48
CA LYS A 304 9.75 4.51 5.92
C LYS A 304 9.58 3.19 6.67
N TYR A 305 8.51 2.45 6.39
CA TYR A 305 8.17 1.24 7.13
C TYR A 305 8.51 0.01 6.29
N GLU A 306 9.47 -0.80 6.74
CA GLU A 306 9.93 -2.00 5.99
C GLU A 306 8.78 -2.94 5.64
N VAL A 307 7.81 -3.08 6.53
CA VAL A 307 6.61 -3.91 6.34
C VAL A 307 5.76 -3.49 5.12
N PHE A 308 5.84 -2.22 4.71
CA PHE A 308 5.20 -1.70 3.51
C PHE A 308 6.05 -1.84 2.24
N ARG A 309 7.31 -2.25 2.35
CA ARG A 309 8.18 -2.43 1.17
C ARG A 309 7.75 -3.66 0.41
N THR A 310 6.99 -3.42 -0.65
CA THR A 310 6.45 -4.47 -1.51
C THR A 310 7.57 -5.14 -2.30
N LYS A 311 7.58 -6.47 -2.33
CA LYS A 311 8.47 -7.23 -3.21
C LYS A 311 7.93 -7.11 -4.65
N THR A 312 8.76 -6.62 -5.57
CA THR A 312 8.40 -6.43 -6.99
C THR A 312 9.16 -7.45 -7.83
N PRO A 313 8.58 -8.06 -8.88
CA PRO A 313 9.32 -9.00 -9.71
C PRO A 313 10.30 -8.25 -10.61
N LEU A 314 11.41 -8.89 -10.92
CA LEU A 314 12.16 -8.58 -12.13
C LEU A 314 11.37 -9.11 -13.33
N ILE A 315 11.11 -8.26 -14.32
CA ILE A 315 10.53 -8.69 -15.60
C ILE A 315 11.61 -9.16 -16.58
N SER A 316 12.84 -8.67 -16.43
CA SER A 316 14.02 -9.16 -17.15
C SER A 316 15.27 -9.08 -16.29
N GLY A 317 16.22 -9.99 -16.55
CA GLY A 317 17.56 -9.99 -15.97
C GLY A 317 18.60 -9.19 -16.77
N ASP A 318 18.35 -8.98 -18.07
CA ASP A 318 19.18 -8.17 -18.96
C ASP A 318 18.33 -7.58 -20.12
N PRO A 319 18.11 -6.27 -20.20
CA PRO A 319 18.43 -5.29 -19.16
C PRO A 319 17.60 -5.57 -17.90
N LEU A 320 18.24 -5.41 -16.73
CA LEU A 320 17.61 -5.62 -15.44
C LEU A 320 16.47 -4.61 -15.23
N SER A 321 15.23 -5.09 -15.15
CA SER A 321 14.05 -4.22 -15.17
C SER A 321 12.90 -4.76 -14.33
N ALA A 322 12.05 -3.85 -13.83
CA ALA A 322 10.85 -4.17 -13.08
C ALA A 322 9.74 -3.13 -13.30
N LYS A 323 8.47 -3.56 -13.20
CA LYS A 323 7.28 -2.68 -13.28
C LYS A 323 7.05 -1.94 -11.96
N ILE A 324 7.89 -0.96 -11.71
CA ILE A 324 7.89 -0.11 -10.51
C ILE A 324 8.40 1.28 -10.90
N GLY A 325 7.85 2.35 -10.34
CA GLY A 325 8.07 3.71 -10.81
C GLY A 325 7.85 4.79 -9.76
N LEU A 326 7.71 6.05 -10.21
CA LEU A 326 7.57 7.22 -9.35
C LEU A 326 6.33 7.20 -8.45
N LYS A 327 5.23 6.55 -8.87
CA LYS A 327 4.02 6.37 -8.04
C LYS A 327 4.33 5.63 -6.74
N GLU A 328 5.35 4.77 -6.75
CA GLU A 328 5.78 4.04 -5.56
C GLU A 328 7.02 4.65 -4.90
N GLY A 329 7.31 5.91 -5.23
CA GLY A 329 8.32 6.71 -4.56
C GLY A 329 9.76 6.34 -4.91
N LEU A 330 10.00 5.79 -6.11
CA LEU A 330 11.36 5.47 -6.54
C LEU A 330 12.19 6.71 -6.79
N GLU A 331 13.40 6.70 -6.28
CA GLU A 331 14.40 7.75 -6.48
C GLU A 331 15.64 7.20 -7.17
N GLY A 332 16.26 8.06 -7.98
CA GLY A 332 17.46 7.72 -8.72
C GLY A 332 18.61 7.33 -7.78
N GLY A 333 18.93 6.03 -7.77
CA GLY A 333 20.01 5.48 -6.97
C GLY A 333 19.56 4.75 -5.70
N ASP A 334 18.26 4.59 -5.47
CA ASP A 334 17.74 3.67 -4.47
C ASP A 334 18.32 2.27 -4.64
N LYS A 335 18.58 1.59 -3.52
CA LYS A 335 19.10 0.22 -3.50
C LYS A 335 17.99 -0.76 -3.23
N TYR A 336 18.06 -1.90 -3.91
CA TYR A 336 17.15 -3.02 -3.71
C TYR A 336 17.99 -4.28 -3.50
N GLU A 337 17.57 -5.13 -2.57
CA GLU A 337 18.04 -6.51 -2.55
C GLU A 337 17.26 -7.32 -3.58
N VAL A 338 17.94 -8.29 -4.20
CA VAL A 338 17.31 -9.33 -5.03
C VAL A 338 17.14 -10.57 -4.17
N LEU A 339 15.95 -11.14 -4.19
CA LEU A 339 15.50 -12.27 -3.39
C LEU A 339 15.05 -13.39 -4.32
N GLU A 340 15.44 -14.61 -4.00
CA GLU A 340 14.95 -15.83 -4.63
C GLU A 340 13.99 -16.55 -3.68
N GLN A 341 12.82 -16.92 -4.20
CA GLN A 341 11.81 -17.65 -3.46
C GLN A 341 12.18 -19.14 -3.45
N THR A 342 12.26 -19.73 -2.26
CA THR A 342 12.52 -21.16 -2.06
C THR A 342 11.48 -21.73 -1.11
N ILE A 343 11.23 -23.04 -1.17
CA ILE A 343 10.37 -23.75 -0.22
C ILE A 343 11.28 -24.53 0.73
N ASP A 344 11.05 -24.40 2.04
CA ASP A 344 11.80 -25.15 3.04
C ASP A 344 11.28 -26.59 3.20
N LYS A 345 11.95 -27.36 4.06
CA LYS A 345 11.59 -28.76 4.36
C LYS A 345 10.16 -28.95 4.92
N ASN A 346 9.56 -27.90 5.46
CA ASN A 346 8.22 -27.91 6.05
C ASN A 346 7.15 -27.41 5.06
N GLY A 347 7.54 -27.02 3.84
CA GLY A 347 6.64 -26.42 2.86
C GLY A 347 6.46 -24.91 3.02
N LYS A 348 7.19 -24.26 3.93
CA LYS A 348 7.13 -22.80 4.14
C LYS A 348 7.94 -22.08 3.07
N THR A 349 7.38 -20.99 2.55
CA THR A 349 8.08 -20.13 1.60
C THR A 349 9.14 -19.31 2.33
N VAL A 350 10.38 -19.37 1.85
CA VAL A 350 11.53 -18.63 2.40
C VAL A 350 12.21 -17.83 1.28
N TYR A 351 12.54 -16.57 1.58
CA TYR A 351 13.21 -15.66 0.65
C TYR A 351 14.71 -15.57 0.97
N LYS A 352 15.56 -15.95 0.00
CA LYS A 352 17.02 -15.86 0.15
C LYS A 352 17.57 -14.69 -0.63
N ARG A 353 18.40 -13.86 0.00
CA ARG A 353 19.08 -12.74 -0.65
C ARG A 353 20.15 -13.24 -1.61
N GLN A 354 20.04 -12.85 -2.87
CA GLN A 354 20.97 -13.19 -3.96
C GLN A 354 21.92 -12.04 -4.33
N GLY A 355 21.54 -10.79 -4.06
CA GLY A 355 22.42 -9.65 -4.31
C GLY A 355 21.75 -8.31 -4.11
N VAL A 356 22.41 -7.24 -4.58
CA VAL A 356 21.92 -5.86 -4.48
C VAL A 356 22.00 -5.19 -5.84
N ILE A 357 20.95 -4.47 -6.19
CA ILE A 357 20.79 -3.71 -7.43
C ILE A 357 20.46 -2.26 -7.08
N LYS A 358 20.67 -1.37 -8.04
CA LYS A 358 20.49 0.07 -7.85
C LYS A 358 19.63 0.66 -8.96
N VAL A 359 18.65 1.49 -8.62
CA VAL A 359 17.81 2.19 -9.59
C VAL A 359 18.67 3.06 -10.51
N ASP A 360 18.46 2.95 -11.82
CA ASP A 360 19.11 3.83 -12.78
C ASP A 360 18.50 5.24 -12.72
N LYS A 361 19.32 6.24 -12.40
CA LYS A 361 18.91 7.64 -12.22
C LYS A 361 18.21 8.26 -13.43
N LYS A 362 18.46 7.73 -14.64
CA LYS A 362 17.95 8.30 -15.90
C LYS A 362 16.79 7.52 -16.50
N GLN A 363 16.40 6.38 -15.91
CA GLN A 363 15.49 5.41 -16.53
C GLN A 363 14.50 4.89 -15.49
N ILE A 364 13.72 5.83 -14.93
CA ILE A 364 12.65 5.54 -13.96
C ILE A 364 11.32 5.73 -14.68
N TRP A 365 10.44 4.73 -14.56
CA TRP A 365 9.09 4.81 -15.07
C TRP A 365 8.29 5.83 -14.27
N ASP A 366 7.75 6.84 -14.94
CA ASP A 366 6.79 7.75 -14.33
C ASP A 366 5.36 7.27 -14.61
N ASN A 367 4.84 6.54 -13.64
CA ASN A 367 3.52 5.90 -13.60
C ASN A 367 2.53 6.61 -12.66
N ARG A 368 2.79 7.88 -12.34
CA ARG A 368 1.86 8.70 -11.55
C ARG A 368 0.57 8.93 -12.33
N PHE A 369 -0.53 9.10 -11.60
CA PHE A 369 -1.84 9.42 -12.20
C PHE A 369 -1.73 10.66 -13.11
N MET A 370 -2.23 10.54 -14.35
CA MET A 370 -2.20 11.57 -15.41
C MET A 370 -0.83 11.91 -16.00
N ALA A 371 0.25 11.18 -15.66
CA ALA A 371 1.59 11.46 -16.18
C ALA A 371 1.70 11.36 -17.72
N GLY A 372 0.80 10.62 -18.37
CA GLY A 372 0.74 10.54 -19.84
C GLY A 372 0.10 11.76 -20.52
N GLU A 373 -0.79 12.49 -19.83
CA GLU A 373 -1.44 13.70 -20.38
C GLU A 373 -0.53 14.94 -20.26
N GLU A 374 0.46 14.91 -19.37
CA GLU A 374 1.41 16.00 -19.13
C GLU A 374 2.63 15.96 -20.09
N ARG A 375 2.68 15.02 -21.05
CA ARG A 375 3.83 14.79 -21.94
C ARG A 375 3.56 15.22 -23.39
N GLU A 376 4.62 15.64 -24.08
CA GLU A 376 4.58 15.87 -25.52
C GLU A 376 4.42 14.53 -26.29
N SER A 377 3.64 14.55 -27.36
CA SER A 377 2.96 13.38 -27.95
C SER A 377 3.83 12.32 -28.66
N ASN A 378 5.16 12.33 -28.51
CA ASN A 378 6.07 11.51 -29.34
C ASN A 378 7.14 10.71 -28.56
N GLU A 379 7.07 10.60 -27.23
CA GLU A 379 8.01 9.75 -26.48
C GLU A 379 7.47 8.32 -26.26
N GLU A 380 8.27 7.32 -26.61
CA GLU A 380 7.97 5.90 -26.38
C GLU A 380 7.87 5.62 -24.87
N VAL A 381 6.69 5.18 -24.41
CA VAL A 381 6.42 4.99 -22.97
C VAL A 381 7.08 3.71 -22.47
N LYS A 382 8.19 3.84 -21.75
CA LYS A 382 8.76 2.73 -20.98
C LYS A 382 7.89 2.48 -19.75
N GLU A 383 7.20 1.35 -19.73
CA GLU A 383 6.35 0.90 -18.60
C GLU A 383 7.14 0.16 -17.50
N TYR A 384 8.43 0.47 -17.35
CA TYR A 384 9.33 -0.21 -16.42
C TYR A 384 10.51 0.68 -16.04
N THR A 385 11.05 0.46 -14.84
CA THR A 385 12.30 1.08 -14.37
C THR A 385 13.47 0.16 -14.62
N LEU A 386 14.60 0.74 -15.02
CA LEU A 386 15.87 0.01 -15.17
C LEU A 386 16.71 0.06 -13.91
N PHE A 387 17.43 -1.03 -13.67
CA PHE A 387 18.32 -1.20 -12.55
C PHE A 387 19.74 -1.54 -13.03
N LYS A 388 20.72 -1.26 -12.18
CA LYS A 388 22.15 -1.53 -12.39
C LYS A 388 22.70 -2.39 -11.28
N GLY A 389 23.58 -3.33 -11.63
CA GLY A 389 24.32 -4.16 -10.69
C GLY A 389 23.89 -5.61 -10.64
N GLY A 390 24.73 -6.43 -9.99
CA GLY A 390 24.60 -7.89 -9.92
C GLY A 390 24.83 -8.62 -11.25
N LYS A 391 24.82 -9.96 -11.20
CA LYS A 391 24.95 -10.87 -12.34
C LYS A 391 24.06 -12.10 -12.06
N ASN A 392 23.60 -12.77 -13.11
CA ASN A 392 22.78 -13.99 -13.04
C ASN A 392 21.38 -13.80 -12.43
N PHE A 393 20.82 -12.59 -12.48
CA PHE A 393 19.41 -12.40 -12.17
C PHE A 393 18.55 -12.75 -13.38
N TYR A 394 17.33 -13.21 -13.14
CA TYR A 394 16.41 -13.64 -14.18
C TYR A 394 14.98 -13.19 -13.86
N SER A 395 14.10 -13.25 -14.86
CA SER A 395 12.69 -12.87 -14.72
C SER A 395 12.00 -13.71 -13.65
N GLY A 396 11.26 -13.07 -12.75
CA GLY A 396 10.56 -13.72 -11.64
C GLY A 396 11.28 -13.65 -10.28
N MET A 397 12.59 -13.34 -10.24
CA MET A 397 13.25 -12.99 -8.99
C MET A 397 12.63 -11.73 -8.38
N LEU A 398 12.60 -11.62 -7.05
CA LEU A 398 11.94 -10.53 -6.34
C LEU A 398 12.93 -9.45 -5.93
N ILE A 399 12.52 -8.19 -5.97
CA ILE A 399 13.31 -7.06 -5.48
C ILE A 399 12.59 -6.37 -4.34
N ARG A 400 13.32 -6.04 -3.28
CA ARG A 400 12.81 -5.29 -2.12
C ARG A 400 13.74 -4.14 -1.80
N GLN A 401 13.19 -2.96 -1.56
CA GLN A 401 14.00 -1.78 -1.26
C GLN A 401 14.77 -1.99 0.05
N ILE A 402 16.06 -1.67 0.05
CA ILE A 402 16.92 -1.67 1.22
C ILE A 402 17.46 -0.24 1.38
N ASN A 403 16.99 0.47 2.41
CA ASN A 403 17.44 1.83 2.70
C ASN A 403 18.91 1.83 3.13
#